data_AF-A0A850UCL2-F1
#
_entry.id   AF-A0A850UCL2-F1
#
_cell.length_a   1.000
_cell.length_b   1.000
_cell.length_c   1.000
_cell.angle_alpha   90.00
_cell.angle_beta   90.00
_cell.angle_gamma   90.00
#
_symmetry.space_group_name_H-M   'P 1'
#
loop_
_entity.id
_entity.type
_entity.pdbx_description
1 polymer ?
#
loop_
_entity_poly.entity_id
_entity_poly.type
_entity_poly.pdbx_seq_one_letter_code
_entity_poly.pdbx_strand_id
1 'polypeptide(L)'
;LEMWQIETEQGKYETLHEQLKKDEEELEMQYQEQAEVRIWKEKIAALQAEENQRSREKKEAAAQKEYEERHKKMFEDAKRNHEKAVCFLRKSMARLLFTPFLSVYILWCTILHPLEKLQTLQVWNKAMAFEAKQQEMKMREAILAEGGNVAKEIFLHKRLLEHEKEKQAFREQQKSRKIEIVSQILQEKASIHKQRKSHSRTKAIKGGGKLEDSLLWRMKTWQYIEKTCKHSAGAISQRTASVREIAEKIPHEVLCESGEDKEERDKTLVEPEFPGLWSQECDLHKISREETDPKQLATRVEKKEIFEKKMEEFKPGILHKQILSGCERKGRTFYSKPSCIHFKDFDVGQVYKKKIVLINASYGVNFCRLVGISEWLKDFISIHFDPPGKMSAGMSCEIVVTFKPMINETLEGEVMFMAQTGSFSVPLKCTAKRCILALDKELIDFGSHVVGETISRTINLTNSGALGTRFK
;
A
#
# COMPACT_ATOMS: atom_id res chain seq x y z
N LEU A 1 2.76 -99.78 -49.53
CA LEU A 1 1.99 -99.36 -48.33
C LEU A 1 2.31 -97.91 -47.96
N GLU A 2 3.57 -97.48 -48.03
CA GLU A 2 3.99 -96.11 -47.67
C GLU A 2 3.45 -95.00 -48.61
N MET A 3 3.43 -95.18 -49.94
CA MET A 3 2.90 -94.14 -50.85
C MET A 3 1.42 -93.80 -50.61
N TRP A 4 0.60 -94.81 -50.30
CA TRP A 4 -0.83 -94.62 -50.01
C TRP A 4 -1.05 -93.85 -48.69
N GLN A 5 -0.17 -94.02 -47.70
CA GLN A 5 -0.25 -93.26 -46.46
C GLN A 5 0.05 -91.78 -46.69
N ILE A 6 1.08 -91.48 -47.50
CA ILE A 6 1.45 -90.11 -47.85
C ILE A 6 0.32 -89.39 -48.59
N GLU A 7 -0.33 -90.04 -49.55
CA GLU A 7 -1.47 -89.46 -50.28
C GLU A 7 -2.67 -89.20 -49.35
N THR A 8 -2.97 -90.11 -48.42
CA THR A 8 -4.02 -89.89 -47.42
C THR A 8 -3.71 -88.79 -46.42
N GLU A 9 -2.43 -88.56 -46.11
CA GLU A 9 -2.03 -87.43 -45.26
C GLU A 9 -2.08 -86.11 -46.03
N GLN A 10 -1.64 -86.08 -47.30
CA GLN A 10 -1.75 -84.90 -48.15
C GLN A 10 -3.20 -84.44 -48.32
N GLY A 11 -4.13 -85.36 -48.59
CA GLY A 11 -5.56 -85.03 -48.66
C GLY A 11 -6.14 -84.49 -47.33
N LYS A 12 -5.60 -84.93 -46.19
CA LYS A 12 -5.97 -84.37 -44.86
C LYS A 12 -5.40 -82.96 -44.66
N TYR A 13 -4.18 -82.69 -45.12
CA TYR A 13 -3.59 -81.34 -45.05
C TYR A 13 -4.30 -80.35 -45.96
N GLU A 14 -4.68 -80.77 -47.17
CA GLU A 14 -5.44 -79.92 -48.10
C GLU A 14 -6.82 -79.55 -47.55
N THR A 15 -7.54 -80.52 -46.99
CA THR A 15 -8.83 -80.25 -46.34
C THR A 15 -8.70 -79.35 -45.10
N LEU A 16 -7.67 -79.52 -44.28
CA LEU A 16 -7.39 -78.61 -43.17
C LEU A 16 -7.01 -77.20 -43.63
N HIS A 17 -6.24 -77.09 -44.72
CA HIS A 17 -5.87 -75.79 -45.28
C HIS A 17 -7.07 -75.05 -45.88
N GLU A 18 -7.96 -75.75 -46.57
CA GLU A 18 -9.22 -75.18 -47.06
C GLU A 18 -10.12 -74.73 -45.91
N GLN A 19 -10.15 -75.50 -44.81
CA GLN A 19 -10.92 -75.13 -43.62
C GLN A 19 -10.35 -73.88 -42.95
N LEU A 20 -9.02 -73.83 -42.74
CA LEU A 20 -8.35 -72.65 -42.17
C LEU A 20 -8.59 -71.39 -43.00
N LYS A 21 -8.57 -71.51 -44.33
CA LYS A 21 -8.82 -70.37 -45.21
C LYS A 21 -10.25 -69.84 -45.07
N LYS A 22 -11.24 -70.73 -44.96
CA LYS A 22 -12.63 -70.33 -44.70
C LYS A 22 -12.79 -69.68 -43.33
N ASP A 23 -12.14 -70.25 -42.31
CA ASP A 23 -12.19 -69.71 -40.95
C ASP A 23 -11.51 -68.32 -40.87
N GLU A 24 -10.42 -68.09 -41.61
CA GLU A 24 -9.78 -66.77 -41.73
C GLU A 24 -10.69 -65.74 -42.44
N GLU A 25 -11.33 -66.13 -43.54
CA GLU A 25 -12.27 -65.28 -44.27
C GLU A 25 -13.50 -64.92 -43.41
N GLU A 26 -14.05 -65.88 -42.65
CA GLU A 26 -15.13 -65.64 -41.70
C GLU A 26 -14.73 -64.70 -40.56
N LEU A 27 -13.52 -64.88 -40.03
CA LEU A 27 -12.98 -64.00 -38.98
C LEU A 27 -12.77 -62.57 -39.50
N GLU A 28 -12.28 -62.42 -40.72
CA GLU A 28 -12.10 -61.10 -41.35
C GLU A 28 -13.43 -60.39 -41.58
N MET A 29 -14.46 -61.11 -42.04
CA MET A 29 -15.83 -60.56 -42.14
C MET A 29 -16.36 -60.10 -40.78
N GLN A 30 -16.19 -60.91 -39.72
CA GLN A 30 -16.61 -60.51 -38.37
C GLN A 30 -15.90 -59.25 -37.88
N TYR A 31 -14.60 -59.11 -38.17
CA TYR A 31 -13.86 -57.90 -37.81
C TYR A 31 -14.36 -56.67 -38.56
N GLN A 32 -14.69 -56.81 -39.84
CA GLN A 32 -15.27 -55.72 -40.65
C GLN A 32 -16.64 -55.30 -40.10
N GLU A 33 -17.54 -56.26 -39.84
CA GLU A 33 -18.86 -55.98 -39.24
C GLU A 33 -18.73 -55.26 -37.88
N GLN A 34 -17.83 -55.73 -37.01
CA GLN A 34 -17.57 -55.08 -35.73
C GLN A 34 -16.97 -53.67 -35.89
N ALA A 35 -16.16 -53.42 -36.92
CA ALA A 35 -15.64 -52.11 -37.23
C ALA A 35 -16.76 -51.17 -37.70
N GLU A 36 -17.64 -51.62 -38.58
CA GLU A 36 -18.78 -50.84 -39.07
C GLU A 36 -19.75 -50.48 -37.94
N VAL A 37 -20.06 -51.43 -37.05
CA VAL A 37 -20.92 -51.20 -35.88
C VAL A 37 -20.28 -50.17 -34.93
N ARG A 38 -18.95 -50.20 -34.73
CA ARG A 38 -18.24 -49.20 -33.92
C ARG A 38 -18.35 -47.82 -34.53
N ILE A 39 -18.07 -47.69 -35.83
CA ILE A 39 -18.18 -46.42 -36.56
C ILE A 39 -19.61 -45.87 -36.49
N TRP A 40 -20.63 -46.73 -36.63
CA TRP A 40 -22.02 -46.31 -36.55
C TRP A 40 -22.41 -45.80 -35.16
N LYS A 41 -21.97 -46.50 -34.09
CA LYS A 41 -22.16 -46.06 -32.71
C LYS A 41 -21.47 -44.72 -32.43
N GLU A 42 -20.24 -44.53 -32.92
CA GLU A 42 -19.51 -43.28 -32.78
C GLU A 42 -20.21 -42.13 -33.52
N LYS A 43 -20.74 -42.37 -34.73
CA LYS A 43 -21.53 -41.36 -35.46
C LYS A 43 -22.77 -40.91 -34.69
N ILE A 44 -23.50 -41.85 -34.05
CA ILE A 44 -24.66 -41.51 -33.22
C ILE A 44 -24.24 -40.73 -31.98
N ALA A 45 -23.16 -41.15 -31.31
CA ALA A 45 -22.63 -40.46 -30.14
C ALA A 45 -22.18 -39.02 -30.50
N ALA A 46 -21.55 -38.84 -31.66
CA ALA A 46 -21.16 -37.53 -32.17
C ALA A 46 -22.37 -36.62 -32.44
N LEU A 47 -23.42 -37.15 -33.08
CA LEU A 47 -24.67 -36.41 -33.31
C LEU A 47 -25.35 -36.00 -32.00
N GLN A 48 -25.41 -36.91 -31.03
CA GLN A 48 -25.95 -36.61 -29.69
C GLN A 48 -25.11 -35.56 -28.94
N ALA A 49 -23.78 -35.62 -29.08
CA ALA A 49 -22.88 -34.63 -28.48
C ALA A 49 -23.10 -33.23 -29.08
N GLU A 50 -23.26 -33.13 -30.41
CA GLU A 50 -23.59 -31.86 -31.06
C GLU A 50 -24.94 -31.30 -30.61
N GLU A 51 -25.97 -32.13 -30.51
CA GLU A 51 -27.30 -31.69 -30.05
C GLU A 51 -27.23 -31.17 -28.60
N ASN A 52 -26.52 -31.91 -27.74
CA ASN A 52 -26.29 -31.51 -26.35
C ASN A 52 -25.53 -30.18 -26.28
N GLN A 53 -24.50 -29.99 -27.10
CA GLN A 53 -23.76 -28.73 -27.17
C GLN A 53 -24.66 -27.57 -27.60
N ARG A 54 -25.42 -27.72 -28.68
CA ARG A 54 -26.38 -26.69 -29.14
C ARG A 54 -27.42 -26.36 -28.07
N SER A 55 -27.84 -27.35 -27.27
CA SER A 55 -28.78 -27.12 -26.17
C SER A 55 -28.15 -26.29 -25.03
N ARG A 56 -26.86 -26.50 -24.73
CA ARG A 56 -26.11 -25.74 -23.72
C ARG A 56 -25.91 -24.30 -24.17
N GLU A 57 -25.47 -24.11 -25.41
CA GLU A 57 -25.30 -22.78 -26.01
C GLU A 57 -26.61 -21.97 -26.00
N LYS A 58 -27.75 -22.61 -26.30
CA LYS A 58 -29.07 -21.96 -26.19
C LYS A 58 -29.42 -21.55 -24.76
N LYS A 59 -29.10 -22.39 -23.76
CA LYS A 59 -29.34 -22.08 -22.33
C LYS A 59 -28.44 -20.94 -21.86
N GLU A 60 -27.18 -20.94 -22.26
CA GLU A 60 -26.23 -19.87 -21.94
C GLU A 60 -26.65 -18.54 -22.58
N ALA A 61 -27.04 -18.55 -23.85
CA ALA A 61 -27.56 -17.37 -24.54
C ALA A 61 -28.86 -16.84 -23.89
N ALA A 62 -29.75 -17.73 -23.45
CA ALA A 62 -30.96 -17.33 -22.73
C ALA A 62 -30.63 -16.70 -21.37
N ALA A 63 -29.70 -17.29 -20.60
CA ALA A 63 -29.27 -16.74 -19.32
C ALA A 63 -28.58 -15.38 -19.48
N GLN A 64 -27.78 -15.18 -20.54
CA GLN A 64 -27.16 -13.89 -20.85
C GLN A 64 -28.22 -12.82 -21.17
N LYS A 65 -29.23 -13.14 -22.01
CA LYS A 65 -30.32 -12.22 -22.31
C LYS A 65 -31.11 -11.84 -21.05
N GLU A 66 -31.42 -12.80 -20.20
CA GLU A 66 -32.11 -12.53 -18.94
C GLU A 66 -31.28 -11.62 -18.02
N TYR A 67 -29.96 -11.84 -17.96
CA TYR A 67 -29.06 -10.98 -17.20
C TYR A 67 -29.04 -9.55 -17.75
N GLU A 68 -28.97 -9.36 -19.07
CA GLU A 68 -29.02 -8.05 -19.71
C GLU A 68 -30.36 -7.33 -19.44
N GLU A 69 -31.48 -8.03 -19.50
CA GLU A 69 -32.80 -7.48 -19.19
C GLU A 69 -32.91 -7.05 -17.72
N ARG A 70 -32.42 -7.88 -16.78
CA ARG A 70 -32.35 -7.53 -15.36
C ARG A 70 -31.49 -6.28 -15.14
N HIS A 71 -30.35 -6.19 -15.81
CA HIS A 71 -29.47 -5.03 -15.72
C HIS A 71 -30.12 -3.75 -16.27
N LYS A 72 -30.80 -3.84 -17.43
CA LYS A 72 -31.59 -2.72 -17.99
C LYS A 72 -32.67 -2.25 -17.02
N LYS A 73 -33.43 -3.18 -16.43
CA LYS A 73 -34.47 -2.87 -15.44
C LYS A 73 -33.91 -2.16 -14.20
N MET A 74 -32.79 -2.66 -13.66
CA MET A 74 -32.12 -2.00 -12.52
C MET A 74 -31.70 -0.57 -12.87
N PHE A 75 -31.17 -0.35 -14.07
CA PHE A 75 -30.77 0.99 -14.52
C PHE A 75 -31.97 1.94 -14.67
N GLU A 76 -33.08 1.47 -15.24
CA GLU A 76 -34.31 2.24 -15.34
C GLU A 76 -34.89 2.58 -13.96
N ASP A 77 -34.94 1.62 -13.04
CA ASP A 77 -35.45 1.84 -11.68
C ASP A 77 -34.55 2.82 -10.91
N ALA A 78 -33.22 2.73 -11.06
CA ALA A 78 -32.30 3.72 -10.50
C ALA A 78 -32.56 5.12 -11.06
N LYS A 79 -32.81 5.24 -12.37
CA LYS A 79 -33.16 6.52 -13.01
C LYS A 79 -34.49 7.09 -12.47
N ARG A 80 -35.54 6.27 -12.37
CA ARG A 80 -36.83 6.67 -11.80
C ARG A 80 -36.71 7.11 -10.34
N ASN A 81 -35.92 6.38 -9.55
CA ASN A 81 -35.67 6.73 -8.15
C ASN A 81 -34.90 8.04 -8.04
N HIS A 82 -33.92 8.28 -8.91
CA HIS A 82 -33.21 9.55 -8.98
C HIS A 82 -34.17 10.71 -9.33
N GLU A 83 -35.02 10.54 -10.34
CA GLU A 83 -36.02 11.55 -10.72
C GLU A 83 -37.00 11.87 -9.57
N LYS A 84 -37.45 10.85 -8.83
CA LYS A 84 -38.27 11.04 -7.62
C LYS A 84 -37.51 11.82 -6.55
N ALA A 85 -36.26 11.46 -6.26
CA ALA A 85 -35.41 12.16 -5.30
C ALA A 85 -35.23 13.63 -5.68
N VAL A 86 -34.95 13.92 -6.95
CA VAL A 86 -34.86 15.30 -7.47
C VAL A 86 -36.18 16.05 -7.31
N CYS A 87 -37.32 15.41 -7.56
CA CYS A 87 -38.64 16.03 -7.33
C CYS A 87 -38.86 16.38 -5.85
N PHE A 88 -38.51 15.48 -4.93
CA PHE A 88 -38.58 15.76 -3.48
C PHE A 88 -37.66 16.90 -3.07
N LEU A 89 -36.43 16.94 -3.60
CA LEU A 89 -35.47 18.01 -3.35
C LEU A 89 -36.00 19.37 -3.85
N ARG A 90 -36.58 19.42 -5.07
CA ARG A 90 -37.21 20.64 -5.57
C ARG A 90 -38.36 21.10 -4.67
N LYS A 91 -39.20 20.18 -4.18
CA LYS A 91 -40.29 20.49 -3.24
C LYS A 91 -39.79 20.96 -1.87
N SER A 92 -38.67 20.43 -1.35
CA SER A 92 -38.07 20.92 -0.11
C SER A 92 -37.38 22.26 -0.29
N MET A 93 -36.68 22.47 -1.41
CA MET A 93 -36.05 23.75 -1.74
C MET A 93 -37.09 24.85 -1.93
N ALA A 94 -38.19 24.58 -2.65
CA ALA A 94 -39.28 25.54 -2.80
C ALA A 94 -39.90 25.96 -1.45
N ARG A 95 -40.04 25.03 -0.50
CA ARG A 95 -40.51 25.35 0.87
C ARG A 95 -39.52 26.22 1.64
N LEU A 96 -38.21 26.03 1.46
CA LEU A 96 -37.18 26.86 2.09
C LEU A 96 -37.07 28.26 1.44
N LEU A 97 -37.44 28.40 0.16
CA LEU A 97 -37.43 29.67 -0.57
C LEU A 97 -38.62 30.60 -0.23
N PHE A 98 -39.63 30.13 0.52
CA PHE A 98 -40.81 30.92 0.93
C PHE A 98 -40.60 31.77 2.22
N THR A 99 -39.39 31.84 2.76
CA THR A 99 -39.05 32.71 3.90
C THR A 99 -37.87 33.64 3.54
N PRO A 100 -37.85 34.91 3.97
CA PRO A 100 -36.91 35.89 3.43
C PRO A 100 -35.55 35.77 4.15
N PHE A 101 -34.65 34.96 3.60
CA PHE A 101 -33.25 34.97 4.00
C PHE A 101 -32.35 35.28 2.80
N LEU A 102 -32.26 36.58 2.49
CA LEU A 102 -31.31 37.11 1.50
C LEU A 102 -29.84 36.74 1.87
N SER A 103 -29.54 36.57 3.16
CA SER A 103 -28.20 36.18 3.63
C SER A 103 -27.88 34.70 3.40
N VAL A 104 -28.87 33.81 3.55
CA VAL A 104 -28.70 32.37 3.26
C VAL A 104 -28.58 32.15 1.76
N TYR A 105 -29.28 32.96 0.95
CA TYR A 105 -29.15 32.92 -0.50
C TYR A 105 -27.73 33.31 -0.97
N ILE A 106 -27.12 34.36 -0.40
CA ILE A 106 -25.74 34.75 -0.72
C ILE A 106 -24.72 33.69 -0.27
N LEU A 107 -24.92 33.10 0.91
CA LEU A 107 -24.08 31.99 1.41
C LEU A 107 -24.25 30.72 0.57
N TRP A 108 -25.45 30.46 0.09
CA TRP A 108 -25.74 29.34 -0.81
C TRP A 108 -25.13 29.57 -2.19
N CYS A 109 -25.25 30.77 -2.77
CA CYS A 109 -24.59 31.11 -4.04
C CYS A 109 -23.06 31.03 -3.96
N THR A 110 -22.46 31.35 -2.81
CA THR A 110 -21.00 31.24 -2.61
C THR A 110 -20.53 29.80 -2.39
N ILE A 111 -21.38 28.91 -1.88
CA ILE A 111 -21.07 27.48 -1.67
C ILE A 111 -21.45 26.60 -2.89
N LEU A 112 -22.54 26.92 -3.60
CA LEU A 112 -23.05 26.13 -4.72
C LEU A 112 -22.21 26.30 -5.99
N HIS A 113 -21.76 27.52 -6.30
CA HIS A 113 -20.94 27.79 -7.49
C HIS A 113 -19.63 26.99 -7.55
N PRO A 114 -18.85 26.82 -6.46
CA PRO A 114 -17.68 25.95 -6.47
C PRO A 114 -18.06 24.45 -6.53
N LEU A 115 -19.21 24.03 -6.00
CA LEU A 115 -19.66 22.64 -6.11
C LEU A 115 -20.07 22.27 -7.54
N GLU A 116 -20.76 23.15 -8.26
CA GLU A 116 -21.10 22.95 -9.68
C GLU A 116 -19.84 22.93 -10.55
N LYS A 117 -18.87 23.82 -10.27
CA LYS A 117 -17.55 23.82 -10.94
C LYS A 117 -16.75 22.54 -10.65
N LEU A 118 -16.81 22.02 -9.43
CA LEU A 118 -16.17 20.75 -9.08
C LEU A 118 -16.85 19.57 -9.77
N GLN A 119 -18.18 19.57 -9.88
CA GLN A 119 -18.93 18.54 -10.60
C GLN A 119 -18.61 18.56 -12.09
N THR A 120 -18.56 19.73 -12.73
CA THR A 120 -18.19 19.83 -14.15
C THR A 120 -16.73 19.42 -14.39
N LEU A 121 -15.80 19.78 -13.50
CA LEU A 121 -14.42 19.28 -13.53
C LEU A 121 -14.34 17.76 -13.39
N GLN A 122 -15.15 17.18 -12.49
CA GLN A 122 -15.17 15.73 -12.28
C GLN A 122 -15.76 14.99 -13.49
N VAL A 123 -16.81 15.52 -14.10
CA VAL A 123 -17.39 14.97 -15.34
C VAL A 123 -16.38 15.11 -16.49
N TRP A 124 -15.72 16.25 -16.61
CA TRP A 124 -14.70 16.49 -17.62
C TRP A 124 -13.51 15.53 -17.47
N ASN A 125 -12.98 15.36 -16.25
CA ASN A 125 -11.92 14.39 -15.96
C ASN A 125 -12.33 12.94 -16.31
N LYS A 126 -13.58 12.56 -16.04
CA LYS A 126 -14.12 11.24 -16.39
C LYS A 126 -14.26 11.07 -17.91
N ALA A 127 -14.71 12.11 -18.63
CA ALA A 127 -14.79 12.12 -20.08
C ALA A 127 -13.40 11.98 -20.72
N MET A 128 -12.43 12.77 -20.26
CA MET A 128 -11.03 12.68 -20.70
C MET A 128 -10.42 11.29 -20.45
N ALA A 129 -10.70 10.67 -19.29
CA ALA A 129 -10.24 9.32 -18.99
C ALA A 129 -10.91 8.26 -19.89
N PHE A 130 -12.16 8.46 -20.27
CA PHE A 130 -12.88 7.57 -21.17
C PHE A 130 -12.36 7.70 -22.61
N GLU A 131 -12.14 8.91 -23.09
CA GLU A 131 -11.54 9.17 -24.40
C GLU A 131 -10.11 8.60 -24.50
N ALA A 132 -9.30 8.76 -23.46
CA ALA A 132 -7.97 8.16 -23.40
C ALA A 132 -8.01 6.63 -23.50
N LYS A 133 -8.99 5.98 -22.83
CA LYS A 133 -9.19 4.53 -22.95
C LYS A 133 -9.62 4.14 -24.36
N GLN A 134 -10.51 4.90 -25.00
CA GLN A 134 -10.89 4.61 -26.38
C GLN A 134 -9.71 4.76 -27.35
N GLN A 135 -8.86 5.76 -27.16
CA GLN A 135 -7.64 5.94 -27.95
C GLN A 135 -6.65 4.79 -27.72
N GLU A 136 -6.45 4.34 -26.48
CA GLU A 136 -5.60 3.19 -26.17
C GLU A 136 -6.15 1.90 -26.81
N MET A 137 -7.48 1.71 -26.85
CA MET A 137 -8.12 0.57 -27.53
C MET A 137 -7.95 0.63 -29.05
N LYS A 138 -8.18 1.79 -29.68
CA LYS A 138 -7.93 1.97 -31.13
C LYS A 138 -6.47 1.72 -31.49
N MET A 139 -5.54 2.18 -30.65
CA MET A 139 -4.11 1.91 -30.82
C MET A 139 -3.79 0.43 -30.70
N ARG A 140 -4.38 -0.28 -29.72
CA ARG A 140 -4.26 -1.74 -29.57
C ARG A 140 -4.74 -2.48 -30.81
N GLU A 141 -5.90 -2.09 -31.34
CA GLU A 141 -6.48 -2.68 -32.54
C GLU A 141 -5.62 -2.44 -33.79
N ALA A 142 -5.04 -1.24 -33.95
CA ALA A 142 -4.11 -0.95 -35.04
C ALA A 142 -2.83 -1.79 -34.97
N ILE A 143 -2.21 -1.91 -33.79
CA ILE A 143 -1.01 -2.73 -33.59
C ILE A 143 -1.31 -4.21 -33.86
N LEU A 144 -2.49 -4.69 -33.47
CA LEU A 144 -2.93 -6.05 -33.79
C LEU A 144 -3.15 -6.25 -35.29
N ALA A 145 -3.71 -5.27 -35.99
CA ALA A 145 -3.91 -5.31 -37.44
C ALA A 145 -2.59 -5.33 -38.22
N GLU A 146 -1.55 -4.67 -37.68
CA GLU A 146 -0.18 -4.69 -38.22
C GLU A 146 0.61 -5.96 -37.84
N GLY A 147 0.05 -6.84 -36.99
CA GLY A 147 0.69 -8.08 -36.53
C GLY A 147 1.79 -7.85 -35.47
N GLY A 148 1.82 -6.69 -34.84
CA GLY A 148 2.81 -6.29 -33.84
C GLY A 148 2.52 -6.80 -32.42
N ASN A 149 3.54 -6.74 -31.55
CA ASN A 149 3.38 -7.05 -30.14
C ASN A 149 2.80 -5.84 -29.38
N VAL A 150 1.50 -5.89 -29.13
CA VAL A 150 0.70 -4.87 -28.42
C VAL A 150 1.32 -4.42 -27.10
N ALA A 151 1.83 -5.35 -26.29
CA ALA A 151 2.33 -5.03 -24.95
C ALA A 151 3.64 -4.23 -25.02
N LYS A 152 4.55 -4.62 -25.92
CA LYS A 152 5.84 -3.93 -26.11
C LYS A 152 5.64 -2.52 -26.63
N GLU A 153 4.73 -2.34 -27.58
CA GLU A 153 4.54 -1.07 -28.27
C GLU A 153 3.80 -0.04 -27.41
N ILE A 154 2.80 -0.47 -26.64
CA ILE A 154 2.15 0.37 -25.62
C ILE A 154 3.14 0.79 -24.54
N PHE A 155 4.03 -0.11 -24.13
CA PHE A 155 5.04 0.20 -23.12
C PHE A 155 6.00 1.29 -23.61
N LEU A 156 6.50 1.18 -24.84
CA LEU A 156 7.36 2.19 -25.45
C LEU A 156 6.64 3.53 -25.61
N HIS A 157 5.37 3.51 -26.03
CA HIS A 157 4.57 4.72 -26.16
C HIS A 157 4.34 5.43 -24.82
N LYS A 158 4.01 4.68 -23.76
CA LYS A 158 3.86 5.23 -22.40
C LYS A 158 5.16 5.87 -21.90
N ARG A 159 6.31 5.22 -22.15
CA ARG A 159 7.63 5.73 -21.76
C ARG A 159 8.01 7.02 -22.50
N LEU A 160 7.67 7.13 -23.79
CA LEU A 160 7.88 8.36 -24.57
C LEU A 160 7.02 9.50 -24.02
N LEU A 161 5.76 9.22 -23.71
CA LEU A 161 4.80 10.20 -23.18
C LEU A 161 5.19 10.69 -21.77
N GLU A 162 5.72 9.81 -20.93
CA GLU A 162 6.30 10.18 -19.62
C GLU A 162 7.48 11.14 -19.79
N HIS A 163 8.42 10.81 -20.68
CA HIS A 163 9.58 11.66 -20.92
C HIS A 163 9.20 13.04 -21.52
N GLU A 164 8.15 13.12 -22.33
CA GLU A 164 7.60 14.40 -22.77
C GLU A 164 6.99 15.23 -21.64
N LYS A 165 6.24 14.59 -20.73
CA LYS A 165 5.71 15.26 -19.52
C LYS A 165 6.82 15.80 -18.64
N GLU A 166 7.90 15.04 -18.44
CA GLU A 166 9.08 15.50 -17.68
C GLU A 166 9.74 16.72 -18.33
N LYS A 167 9.90 16.71 -19.66
CA LYS A 167 10.41 17.87 -20.40
C LYS A 167 9.52 19.10 -20.26
N GLN A 168 8.19 18.93 -20.29
CA GLN A 168 7.24 20.02 -20.08
C GLN A 168 7.31 20.55 -18.64
N ALA A 169 7.28 19.68 -17.64
CA ALA A 169 7.40 20.04 -16.23
C ALA A 169 8.72 20.79 -15.95
N PHE A 170 9.83 20.35 -16.54
CA PHE A 170 11.11 21.04 -16.42
C PHE A 170 11.07 22.46 -17.02
N ARG A 171 10.44 22.63 -18.20
CA ARG A 171 10.26 23.95 -18.82
C ARG A 171 9.38 24.86 -17.97
N GLU A 172 8.31 24.34 -17.38
CA GLU A 172 7.44 25.08 -16.48
C GLU A 172 8.16 25.47 -15.19
N GLN A 173 8.97 24.56 -14.63
CA GLN A 173 9.83 24.85 -13.48
C GLN A 173 10.87 25.92 -13.80
N GLN A 174 11.46 25.92 -15.00
CA GLN A 174 12.34 26.99 -15.43
C GLN A 174 11.61 28.34 -15.54
N LYS A 175 10.37 28.34 -16.05
CA LYS A 175 9.54 29.55 -16.12
C LYS A 175 9.19 30.06 -14.72
N SER A 176 8.76 29.19 -13.80
CA SER A 176 8.42 29.58 -12.43
C SER A 176 9.63 30.14 -11.69
N ARG A 177 10.81 29.52 -11.81
CA ARG A 177 12.07 30.05 -11.25
C ARG A 177 12.45 31.41 -11.84
N LYS A 178 12.27 31.62 -13.15
CA LYS A 178 12.50 32.94 -13.77
C LYS A 178 11.56 34.00 -13.21
N ILE A 179 10.28 33.68 -13.04
CA ILE A 179 9.28 34.58 -12.46
C ILE A 179 9.61 34.87 -10.99
N GLU A 180 10.02 33.85 -10.22
CA GLU A 180 10.44 33.99 -8.82
C GLU A 180 11.63 34.94 -8.69
N ILE A 181 12.69 34.75 -9.49
CA ILE A 181 13.86 35.65 -9.51
C ILE A 181 13.44 37.08 -9.83
N VAL A 182 12.58 37.29 -10.84
CA VAL A 182 12.06 38.63 -11.18
C VAL A 182 11.29 39.23 -10.01
N SER A 183 10.46 38.44 -9.31
CA SER A 183 9.70 38.90 -8.15
C SER A 183 10.60 39.30 -6.98
N GLN A 184 11.68 38.53 -6.72
CA GLN A 184 12.67 38.84 -5.70
C GLN A 184 13.44 40.13 -6.02
N ILE A 185 13.87 40.31 -7.28
CA ILE A 185 14.53 41.55 -7.71
C ILE A 185 13.60 42.76 -7.55
N LEU A 186 12.31 42.63 -7.88
CA LEU A 186 11.33 43.70 -7.70
C LEU A 186 11.15 44.04 -6.21
N GLN A 187 11.06 43.02 -5.34
CA GLN A 187 10.94 43.19 -3.89
C GLN A 187 12.20 43.83 -3.28
N GLU A 188 13.39 43.42 -3.71
CA GLU A 188 14.66 43.99 -3.28
C GLU A 188 14.78 45.45 -3.70
N LYS A 189 14.46 45.77 -4.97
CA LYS A 189 14.43 47.16 -5.46
C LYS A 189 13.46 48.04 -4.66
N ALA A 190 12.28 47.53 -4.31
CA ALA A 190 11.33 48.24 -3.46
C ALA A 190 11.87 48.49 -2.05
N SER A 191 12.56 47.50 -1.46
CA SER A 191 13.22 47.61 -0.15
C SER A 191 14.36 48.63 -0.17
N ILE A 192 15.23 48.60 -1.18
CA ILE A 192 16.31 49.58 -1.38
C ILE A 192 15.73 50.99 -1.55
N HIS A 193 14.64 51.14 -2.31
CA HIS A 193 13.99 52.44 -2.47
C HIS A 193 13.41 52.95 -1.14
N LYS A 194 12.78 52.10 -0.33
CA LYS A 194 12.29 52.46 1.01
C LYS A 194 13.44 52.89 1.91
N GLN A 195 14.54 52.14 1.95
CA GLN A 195 15.74 52.49 2.73
C GLN A 195 16.38 53.82 2.28
N ARG A 196 16.45 54.07 0.97
CA ARG A 196 16.93 55.36 0.43
C ARG A 196 16.02 56.54 0.82
N LYS A 197 14.69 56.36 0.81
CA LYS A 197 13.72 57.35 1.29
C LYS A 197 13.83 57.60 2.80
N SER A 198 14.15 56.57 3.58
CA SER A 198 14.40 56.70 5.03
C SER A 198 15.69 57.50 5.30
N HIS A 199 16.77 57.21 4.56
CA HIS A 199 18.06 57.90 4.70
C HIS A 199 18.06 59.36 4.19
N SER A 200 17.26 59.70 3.17
CA SER A 200 17.10 61.10 2.76
C SER A 200 16.31 61.93 3.78
N ARG A 201 15.34 61.33 4.48
CA ARG A 201 14.63 61.97 5.60
C ARG A 201 15.52 62.22 6.81
N THR A 202 16.50 61.35 7.08
CA THR A 202 17.46 61.56 8.19
C THR A 202 18.51 62.65 7.87
N LYS A 203 18.89 62.82 6.60
CA LYS A 203 19.83 63.85 6.16
C LYS A 203 19.22 65.26 6.10
N ALA A 204 17.91 65.39 5.87
CA ALA A 204 17.22 66.68 5.92
C ALA A 204 17.11 67.27 7.33
N ILE A 205 17.28 66.46 8.39
CA ILE A 205 17.20 66.90 9.80
C ILE A 205 18.59 67.22 10.39
N LYS A 206 19.68 66.83 9.73
CA LYS A 206 21.06 67.17 10.14
C LYS A 206 21.75 68.03 9.08
N GLY A 207 21.16 69.19 8.80
CA GLY A 207 21.86 70.30 8.16
C GLY A 207 22.62 71.08 9.23
N GLY A 208 23.90 70.77 9.43
CA GLY A 208 24.73 71.52 10.37
C GLY A 208 26.05 70.84 10.71
N GLY A 209 27.03 70.98 9.82
CA GLY A 209 28.45 70.78 10.14
C GLY A 209 29.00 69.35 9.97
N LYS A 210 30.18 69.26 9.34
CA LYS A 210 31.08 68.09 9.22
C LYS A 210 30.85 67.10 8.07
N LEU A 211 30.41 67.55 6.89
CA LEU A 211 30.36 66.69 5.68
C LEU A 211 31.66 66.73 4.84
N GLU A 212 32.50 67.76 5.00
CA GLU A 212 33.74 67.91 4.22
C GLU A 212 34.81 66.88 4.61
N ASP A 213 34.99 66.57 5.89
CA ASP A 213 36.01 65.61 6.33
C ASP A 213 35.70 64.19 5.85
N SER A 214 34.43 63.78 5.85
CA SER A 214 34.05 62.41 5.45
C SER A 214 34.21 62.15 3.95
N LEU A 215 34.06 63.17 3.11
CA LEU A 215 34.31 63.07 1.67
C LEU A 215 35.82 63.04 1.38
N LEU A 216 36.61 63.82 2.14
CA LEU A 216 38.06 63.84 2.03
C LEU A 216 38.68 62.47 2.40
N TRP A 217 38.16 61.82 3.43
CA TRP A 217 38.56 60.46 3.80
C TRP A 217 38.19 59.44 2.72
N ARG A 218 36.99 59.50 2.14
CA ARG A 218 36.57 58.60 1.05
C ARG A 218 37.36 58.79 -0.23
N MET A 219 37.73 60.02 -0.60
CA MET A 219 38.62 60.29 -1.74
C MET A 219 40.03 59.77 -1.49
N LYS A 220 40.57 59.91 -0.27
CA LYS A 220 41.88 59.33 0.10
C LYS A 220 41.87 57.80 0.07
N THR A 221 40.81 57.16 0.55
CA THR A 221 40.67 55.69 0.52
C THR A 221 40.55 55.17 -0.91
N TRP A 222 39.81 55.86 -1.78
CA TRP A 222 39.74 55.50 -3.20
C TRP A 222 41.06 55.71 -3.94
N GLN A 223 41.79 56.80 -3.66
CA GLN A 223 43.14 57.02 -4.21
C GLN A 223 44.16 55.96 -3.76
N TYR A 224 44.00 55.40 -2.56
CA TYR A 224 44.82 54.29 -2.07
C TYR A 224 44.52 53.00 -2.82
N ILE A 225 43.24 52.65 -2.98
CA ILE A 225 42.78 51.47 -3.75
C ILE A 225 43.20 51.58 -5.22
N GLU A 226 43.11 52.78 -5.81
CA GLU A 226 43.49 53.04 -7.20
C GLU A 226 45.02 53.00 -7.39
N LYS A 227 45.82 53.40 -6.39
CA LYS A 227 47.28 53.24 -6.38
C LYS A 227 47.72 51.78 -6.21
N THR A 228 47.00 50.98 -5.41
CA THR A 228 47.31 49.56 -5.23
C THR A 228 46.94 48.72 -6.46
N CYS A 229 45.92 49.12 -7.22
CA CYS A 229 45.52 48.42 -8.44
C CYS A 229 46.33 48.82 -9.70
N LYS A 230 47.17 49.86 -9.65
CA LYS A 230 47.93 50.35 -10.82
C LYS A 230 49.39 49.84 -10.91
N HIS A 231 49.89 49.04 -9.96
CA HIS A 231 51.30 48.59 -9.94
C HIS A 231 51.55 47.07 -10.09
N SER A 232 50.65 46.28 -10.68
CA SER A 232 50.97 44.89 -11.06
C SER A 232 50.74 44.56 -12.54
N ALA A 233 50.74 45.56 -13.42
CA ALA A 233 50.74 45.36 -14.87
C ALA A 233 52.14 45.66 -15.44
N GLY A 234 52.96 44.61 -15.61
CA GLY A 234 54.23 44.67 -16.33
C GLY A 234 54.98 43.33 -16.38
N ALA A 235 55.05 42.75 -17.59
CA ALA A 235 55.75 41.52 -18.06
C ALA A 235 55.01 40.18 -17.79
N ILE A 236 54.68 39.33 -18.77
CA ILE A 236 55.41 38.89 -19.98
C ILE A 236 54.47 38.61 -21.19
N SER A 237 54.87 39.18 -22.35
CA SER A 237 54.95 38.66 -23.76
C SER A 237 53.90 37.65 -24.30
N GLN A 238 53.02 38.04 -25.25
CA GLN A 238 53.03 37.76 -26.72
C GLN A 238 53.03 36.26 -27.13
N ARG A 239 52.20 35.71 -28.04
CA ARG A 239 51.56 36.24 -29.27
C ARG A 239 50.52 35.25 -29.87
N THR A 240 49.41 35.80 -30.38
CA THR A 240 48.60 35.47 -31.59
C THR A 240 48.17 34.03 -31.97
N ALA A 241 46.87 33.78 -31.78
CA ALA A 241 45.81 33.38 -32.73
C ALA A 241 46.00 32.29 -33.84
N SER A 242 45.24 31.20 -33.65
CA SER A 242 44.41 30.38 -34.58
C SER A 242 45.00 29.68 -35.81
N VAL A 243 44.71 28.36 -35.95
CA VAL A 243 43.75 27.74 -36.92
C VAL A 243 43.89 26.20 -36.90
N ARG A 244 42.77 25.52 -36.59
CA ARG A 244 42.17 24.29 -37.18
C ARG A 244 42.91 22.93 -37.26
N GLU A 245 42.08 21.89 -37.01
CA GLU A 245 42.02 20.55 -37.65
C GLU A 245 42.70 19.32 -37.00
N ILE A 246 41.82 18.39 -36.56
CA ILE A 246 41.75 16.92 -36.80
C ILE A 246 42.88 15.98 -36.29
N ALA A 247 42.46 15.17 -35.31
CA ALA A 247 42.50 13.71 -35.18
C ALA A 247 43.78 12.85 -35.02
N GLU A 248 43.55 11.87 -34.13
CA GLU A 248 43.90 10.44 -34.18
C GLU A 248 45.17 9.89 -33.51
N LYS A 249 44.87 8.87 -32.68
CA LYS A 249 45.57 7.60 -32.40
C LYS A 249 46.53 7.48 -31.20
N ILE A 250 46.05 6.65 -30.27
CA ILE A 250 46.76 5.82 -29.27
C ILE A 250 47.68 4.82 -30.01
N PRO A 251 48.81 4.34 -29.44
CA PRO A 251 48.81 3.11 -28.62
C PRO A 251 49.85 3.05 -27.46
N HIS A 252 49.59 2.18 -26.46
CA HIS A 252 50.47 1.19 -25.74
C HIS A 252 51.96 1.54 -25.42
N GLU A 253 52.67 1.11 -24.37
CA GLU A 253 52.75 -0.06 -23.47
C GLU A 253 53.98 0.23 -22.53
N VAL A 254 54.02 -0.11 -21.22
CA VAL A 254 54.76 -1.25 -20.60
C VAL A 254 55.89 -0.88 -19.59
N LEU A 255 55.87 -1.61 -18.45
CA LEU A 255 56.91 -1.98 -17.43
C LEU A 255 57.59 -0.88 -16.58
N CYS A 256 57.46 -0.90 -15.23
CA CYS A 256 58.24 -1.62 -14.18
C CYS A 256 59.63 -0.97 -13.91
N GLU A 257 60.23 -0.87 -12.71
CA GLU A 257 60.18 -1.66 -11.47
C GLU A 257 61.01 -0.96 -10.34
N SER A 258 61.09 -1.62 -9.17
CA SER A 258 61.95 -1.42 -7.98
C SER A 258 61.30 -0.70 -6.77
N GLY A 259 61.29 -1.24 -5.54
CA GLY A 259 61.78 -2.52 -5.00
C GLY A 259 61.43 -2.62 -3.49
N GLU A 260 61.19 -3.86 -3.02
CA GLU A 260 61.54 -4.50 -1.71
C GLU A 260 61.24 -3.74 -0.39
N ASP A 261 60.64 -4.27 0.70
CA ASP A 261 60.57 -5.64 1.23
C ASP A 261 59.48 -5.81 2.33
N LYS A 262 58.79 -6.96 2.25
CA LYS A 262 58.25 -7.91 3.27
C LYS A 262 57.77 -7.48 4.67
N GLU A 263 56.49 -7.80 4.96
CA GLU A 263 56.10 -8.83 5.96
C GLU A 263 54.64 -9.33 5.74
N GLU A 264 54.47 -10.67 5.65
CA GLU A 264 53.21 -11.45 5.70
C GLU A 264 52.51 -11.24 7.07
N ARG A 265 51.19 -11.32 7.30
CA ARG A 265 50.10 -12.24 6.90
C ARG A 265 48.81 -11.59 7.51
N ASP A 266 47.63 -11.50 6.90
CA ASP A 266 46.69 -12.56 6.57
C ASP A 266 45.61 -12.04 5.59
N LYS A 267 45.63 -12.65 4.40
CA LYS A 267 44.59 -12.90 3.39
C LYS A 267 43.17 -12.32 3.62
N THR A 268 42.87 -11.20 2.97
CA THR A 268 41.52 -10.84 2.49
C THR A 268 41.33 -11.40 1.08
N LEU A 269 40.51 -12.44 0.93
CA LEU A 269 40.06 -12.93 -0.36
C LEU A 269 38.77 -12.20 -0.77
N VAL A 270 38.90 -11.34 -1.79
CA VAL A 270 37.97 -11.06 -2.90
C VAL A 270 36.46 -11.11 -2.58
N GLU A 271 35.83 -9.93 -2.57
CA GLU A 271 34.38 -9.76 -2.68
C GLU A 271 33.90 -10.25 -4.07
N PRO A 272 32.78 -11.00 -4.15
CA PRO A 272 32.23 -11.46 -5.43
C PRO A 272 31.60 -10.31 -6.23
N GLU A 273 31.96 -10.20 -7.52
CA GLU A 273 31.45 -9.19 -8.49
C GLU A 273 30.00 -9.43 -8.96
N PHE A 274 29.09 -9.91 -8.09
CA PHE A 274 27.66 -9.89 -8.39
C PHE A 274 26.83 -9.68 -7.11
N PRO A 275 26.07 -8.58 -6.99
CA PRO A 275 25.10 -8.44 -5.93
C PRO A 275 23.96 -9.44 -6.17
N GLY A 276 23.76 -10.35 -5.22
CA GLY A 276 22.68 -11.33 -5.27
C GLY A 276 21.30 -10.68 -5.40
N LEU A 277 20.41 -11.35 -6.13
CA LEU A 277 19.06 -10.94 -6.54
C LEU A 277 18.05 -10.77 -5.39
N TRP A 278 18.49 -10.45 -4.17
CA TRP A 278 17.62 -10.31 -2.97
C TRP A 278 17.98 -9.14 -2.05
N SER A 279 18.98 -8.33 -2.38
CA SER A 279 19.21 -7.04 -1.71
C SER A 279 18.53 -5.92 -2.50
N GLN A 280 17.20 -5.85 -2.39
CA GLN A 280 16.47 -4.64 -2.70
C GLN A 280 15.89 -4.09 -1.40
N GLU A 281 16.67 -3.20 -0.79
CA GLU A 281 16.20 -2.25 0.20
C GLU A 281 15.04 -1.47 -0.42
N CYS A 282 13.82 -1.72 0.07
CA CYS A 282 12.67 -0.89 -0.25
C CYS A 282 12.82 0.44 0.49
N ASP A 283 13.27 1.47 -0.24
CA ASP A 283 13.15 2.87 0.14
C ASP A 283 11.67 3.23 0.36
N LEU A 284 11.22 3.14 1.61
CA LEU A 284 9.95 3.68 2.09
C LEU A 284 10.12 5.12 2.59
N HIS A 285 10.48 6.05 1.70
CA HIS A 285 10.38 7.48 1.98
C HIS A 285 9.81 8.26 0.78
N LYS A 286 8.50 8.15 0.61
CA LYS A 286 7.66 9.23 0.03
C LYS A 286 6.18 8.98 0.36
N ILE A 287 5.76 9.39 1.55
CA ILE A 287 4.34 9.65 1.82
C ILE A 287 4.10 11.10 1.45
N SER A 288 3.28 11.31 0.42
CA SER A 288 2.66 12.60 0.15
C SER A 288 1.80 12.98 1.35
N ARG A 289 2.01 14.20 1.84
CA ARG A 289 1.00 14.86 2.68
C ARG A 289 -0.28 14.94 1.86
N GLU A 290 -1.38 14.44 2.41
CA GLU A 290 -2.69 14.81 1.88
C GLU A 290 -3.62 15.12 3.04
N GLU A 291 -4.18 16.31 2.89
CA GLU A 291 -5.02 17.05 3.82
C GLU A 291 -6.37 16.36 4.00
N THR A 292 -6.88 16.48 5.21
CA THR A 292 -8.23 16.12 5.62
C THR A 292 -9.29 16.91 4.84
N ASP A 293 -10.20 16.22 4.14
CA ASP A 293 -11.46 16.79 3.65
C ASP A 293 -12.67 16.16 4.41
N PRO A 294 -13.62 16.95 4.94
CA PRO A 294 -14.68 16.46 5.83
C PRO A 294 -15.94 16.10 5.04
N LYS A 295 -15.99 14.89 4.46
CA LYS A 295 -17.22 14.27 3.92
C LYS A 295 -17.23 12.75 4.12
N GLN A 296 -17.27 12.27 5.36
CA GLN A 296 -17.45 10.84 5.67
C GLN A 296 -18.53 10.53 6.72
N LEU A 297 -19.42 11.48 7.04
CA LEU A 297 -20.46 11.26 8.05
C LEU A 297 -21.73 10.57 7.51
N ALA A 298 -22.01 10.62 6.21
CA ALA A 298 -23.21 9.98 5.63
C ALA A 298 -23.03 8.49 5.32
N THR A 299 -21.78 8.03 5.10
CA THR A 299 -21.49 6.61 4.79
C THR A 299 -21.46 5.72 6.03
N ARG A 300 -21.59 6.30 7.24
CA ARG A 300 -21.50 5.58 8.52
C ARG A 300 -22.77 4.83 8.90
N VAL A 301 -23.93 5.24 8.38
CA VAL A 301 -25.24 4.63 8.70
C VAL A 301 -25.52 3.45 7.77
N GLU A 302 -25.32 3.61 6.46
CA GLU A 302 -25.51 2.51 5.49
C GLU A 302 -24.47 1.38 5.66
N LYS A 303 -23.24 1.71 6.09
CA LYS A 303 -22.24 0.70 6.42
C LYS A 303 -22.55 -0.06 7.70
N LYS A 304 -23.32 0.49 8.65
CA LYS A 304 -23.77 -0.25 9.84
C LYS A 304 -24.87 -1.24 9.47
N GLU A 305 -25.84 -0.84 8.64
CA GLU A 305 -26.91 -1.74 8.20
C GLU A 305 -26.40 -2.86 7.28
N ILE A 306 -25.48 -2.58 6.35
CA ILE A 306 -24.87 -3.63 5.49
C ILE A 306 -23.95 -4.55 6.31
N PHE A 307 -23.42 -4.09 7.45
CA PHE A 307 -22.54 -4.88 8.31
C PHE A 307 -23.33 -5.72 9.33
N GLU A 308 -24.43 -5.22 9.89
CA GLU A 308 -25.37 -5.97 10.72
C GLU A 308 -26.12 -7.03 9.90
N LYS A 309 -26.55 -6.69 8.66
CA LYS A 309 -27.23 -7.64 7.76
C LYS A 309 -26.30 -8.77 7.29
N LYS A 310 -25.00 -8.49 7.14
CA LYS A 310 -23.95 -9.51 6.93
C LYS A 310 -23.57 -10.29 8.19
N MET A 311 -23.91 -9.78 9.38
CA MET A 311 -23.71 -10.46 10.67
C MET A 311 -24.84 -11.46 10.95
N GLU A 312 -26.07 -11.15 10.50
CA GLU A 312 -27.24 -12.05 10.59
C GLU A 312 -27.28 -13.14 9.50
N GLU A 313 -26.80 -12.87 8.27
CA GLU A 313 -26.75 -13.89 7.20
C GLU A 313 -25.75 -15.03 7.46
N PHE A 314 -24.93 -14.95 8.51
CA PHE A 314 -23.90 -15.95 8.80
C PHE A 314 -23.93 -16.49 10.23
N LYS A 315 -25.04 -17.16 10.63
CA LYS A 315 -24.97 -18.35 11.50
C LYS A 315 -26.07 -19.36 11.16
N PRO A 316 -25.85 -20.70 11.24
CA PRO A 316 -24.64 -21.45 11.58
C PRO A 316 -24.30 -22.50 10.50
N GLY A 317 -23.67 -22.10 9.39
CA GLY A 317 -23.39 -23.05 8.29
C GLY A 317 -22.04 -23.79 8.41
N ILE A 318 -21.07 -23.26 9.14
CA ILE A 318 -19.71 -23.83 9.18
C ILE A 318 -19.11 -23.67 10.58
N LEU A 319 -19.74 -24.33 11.57
CA LEU A 319 -19.00 -24.85 12.72
C LEU A 319 -18.67 -26.29 12.37
N HIS A 320 -17.45 -26.57 11.92
CA HIS A 320 -17.00 -27.96 11.82
C HIS A 320 -16.83 -28.46 13.26
N LYS A 321 -17.89 -29.04 13.81
CA LYS A 321 -17.89 -29.64 15.15
C LYS A 321 -16.89 -30.80 15.14
N GLN A 322 -15.82 -30.66 15.92
CA GLN A 322 -14.81 -31.70 16.05
C GLN A 322 -15.32 -32.74 17.07
N ILE A 323 -15.88 -33.84 16.58
CA ILE A 323 -16.33 -34.99 17.39
C ILE A 323 -15.29 -36.09 17.24
N LEU A 324 -14.51 -36.34 18.28
CA LEU A 324 -13.72 -37.56 18.46
C LEU A 324 -13.84 -38.00 19.93
N SER A 325 -14.25 -39.26 20.16
CA SER A 325 -14.36 -39.93 21.46
C SER A 325 -15.30 -39.28 22.50
N GLY A 326 -16.53 -38.96 22.12
CA GLY A 326 -17.65 -38.79 23.08
C GLY A 326 -17.53 -37.66 24.13
N CYS A 327 -16.60 -36.72 23.99
CA CYS A 327 -16.42 -35.64 24.97
C CYS A 327 -16.17 -34.29 24.25
N GLU A 328 -17.10 -33.34 24.37
CA GLU A 328 -16.92 -31.97 23.87
C GLU A 328 -15.88 -31.23 24.70
N ARG A 329 -14.61 -31.32 24.30
CA ARG A 329 -13.59 -30.42 24.85
C ARG A 329 -13.71 -29.07 24.13
N LYS A 330 -14.21 -28.05 24.84
CA LYS A 330 -14.07 -26.62 24.47
C LYS A 330 -12.57 -26.23 24.50
N GLY A 331 -11.78 -26.79 23.58
CA GLY A 331 -10.37 -26.47 23.41
C GLY A 331 -10.23 -25.06 22.85
N ARG A 332 -9.40 -24.23 23.49
CA ARG A 332 -9.03 -22.92 22.95
C ARG A 332 -8.43 -23.13 21.56
N THR A 333 -8.93 -22.40 20.57
CA THR A 333 -8.51 -22.54 19.16
C THR A 333 -7.10 -21.99 18.94
N PHE A 334 -6.81 -20.85 19.57
CA PHE A 334 -5.51 -20.21 19.62
C PHE A 334 -5.18 -19.82 21.06
N TYR A 335 -3.90 -19.88 21.43
CA TYR A 335 -3.41 -19.20 22.63
C TYR A 335 -2.30 -18.22 22.26
N SER A 336 -2.24 -17.11 23.00
CA SER A 336 -1.23 -16.08 22.82
C SER A 336 -0.08 -16.25 23.81
N LYS A 337 1.13 -15.93 23.36
CA LYS A 337 2.31 -15.74 24.19
C LYS A 337 2.79 -14.30 24.00
N PRO A 338 2.70 -13.43 25.02
CA PRO A 338 2.12 -13.66 26.35
C PRO A 338 0.59 -13.83 26.34
N SER A 339 0.03 -14.43 27.40
CA SER A 339 -1.41 -14.63 27.57
C SER A 339 -2.19 -13.32 27.78
N CYS A 340 -1.51 -12.27 28.25
CA CYS A 340 -2.04 -10.92 28.37
C CYS A 340 -1.04 -9.90 27.83
N ILE A 341 -1.53 -8.97 27.01
CA ILE A 341 -0.75 -7.88 26.45
C ILE A 341 -0.73 -6.74 27.48
N HIS A 342 0.26 -6.81 28.37
CA HIS A 342 0.43 -5.79 29.40
C HIS A 342 1.49 -4.74 29.04
N PHE A 343 1.09 -3.47 28.97
CA PHE A 343 1.99 -2.31 28.94
C PHE A 343 1.99 -1.67 30.33
N LYS A 344 3.08 -1.89 31.07
CA LYS A 344 3.22 -1.40 32.44
C LYS A 344 3.89 -0.03 32.46
N ASP A 345 3.42 0.84 33.34
CA ASP A 345 4.08 2.10 33.71
C ASP A 345 4.40 2.99 32.50
N PHE A 346 3.41 3.20 31.63
CA PHE A 346 3.61 3.94 30.39
C PHE A 346 3.71 5.47 30.62
N ASP A 347 4.41 6.15 29.72
CA ASP A 347 4.49 7.61 29.64
C ASP A 347 3.69 8.14 28.44
N VAL A 348 2.92 9.22 28.66
CA VAL A 348 2.17 9.88 27.59
C VAL A 348 3.12 10.45 26.53
N GLY A 349 2.80 10.22 25.25
CA GLY A 349 3.59 10.70 24.11
C GLY A 349 4.75 9.77 23.68
N GLN A 350 5.08 8.73 24.45
CA GLN A 350 6.02 7.70 24.00
C GLN A 350 5.30 6.62 23.19
N VAL A 351 6.03 5.94 22.29
CA VAL A 351 5.50 4.85 21.47
C VAL A 351 6.07 3.52 21.94
N TYR A 352 5.20 2.63 22.40
CA TYR A 352 5.60 1.29 22.85
C TYR A 352 5.21 0.25 21.79
N LYS A 353 6.08 -0.73 21.56
CA LYS A 353 5.81 -1.85 20.64
C LYS A 353 6.00 -3.16 21.39
N LYS A 354 5.05 -4.08 21.26
CA LYS A 354 5.11 -5.42 21.86
C LYS A 354 4.79 -6.48 20.82
N LYS A 355 5.71 -7.42 20.66
CA LYS A 355 5.54 -8.59 19.80
C LYS A 355 4.85 -9.70 20.57
N ILE A 356 3.80 -10.26 19.99
CA ILE A 356 2.99 -11.34 20.53
C ILE A 356 2.96 -12.47 19.51
N VAL A 357 3.00 -13.70 20.01
CA VAL A 357 2.94 -14.90 19.17
C VAL A 357 1.62 -15.61 19.43
N LEU A 358 0.82 -15.80 18.39
CA LEU A 358 -0.38 -16.64 18.42
C LEU A 358 -0.01 -18.04 17.93
N ILE A 359 -0.39 -19.07 18.68
CA ILE A 359 -0.10 -20.47 18.32
C ILE A 359 -1.41 -21.19 18.09
N ASN A 360 -1.53 -21.88 16.94
CA ASN A 360 -2.66 -22.75 16.65
C ASN A 360 -2.63 -23.96 17.59
N ALA A 361 -3.56 -23.99 18.54
CA ALA A 361 -3.66 -25.02 19.56
C ALA A 361 -4.67 -26.13 19.20
N SER A 362 -5.35 -25.97 18.07
CA SER A 362 -6.25 -26.99 17.56
C SER A 362 -5.47 -28.15 16.94
N TYR A 363 -6.11 -29.31 16.85
CA TYR A 363 -5.56 -30.50 16.19
C TYR A 363 -5.66 -30.45 14.65
N GLY A 364 -6.16 -29.35 14.08
CA GLY A 364 -6.44 -29.23 12.64
C GLY A 364 -5.87 -27.96 12.03
N VAL A 365 -6.02 -27.85 10.71
CA VAL A 365 -5.65 -26.64 9.97
C VAL A 365 -6.68 -25.55 10.26
N ASN A 366 -6.22 -24.39 10.73
CA ASN A 366 -7.04 -23.22 11.02
C ASN A 366 -6.46 -21.97 10.36
N PHE A 367 -7.32 -20.99 10.07
CA PHE A 367 -6.89 -19.65 9.68
C PHE A 367 -7.19 -18.66 10.81
N CYS A 368 -6.41 -17.60 10.93
CA CYS A 368 -6.63 -16.54 11.91
C CYS A 368 -6.75 -15.19 11.20
N ARG A 369 -7.81 -14.44 11.48
CA ARG A 369 -8.05 -13.09 10.97
C ARG A 369 -8.25 -12.12 12.13
N LEU A 370 -7.66 -10.93 12.03
CA LEU A 370 -7.92 -9.85 12.96
C LEU A 370 -9.31 -9.27 12.70
N VAL A 371 -10.18 -9.25 13.71
CA VAL A 371 -11.52 -8.63 13.63
C VAL A 371 -11.42 -7.16 14.01
N GLY A 372 -10.67 -6.86 15.08
CA GLY A 372 -10.48 -5.51 15.57
C GLY A 372 -10.10 -5.47 17.04
N ILE A 373 -10.20 -4.28 17.62
CA ILE A 373 -9.88 -3.96 19.02
C ILE A 373 -11.11 -3.29 19.63
N SER A 374 -11.27 -3.38 20.95
CA SER A 374 -12.25 -2.59 21.72
C SER A 374 -12.28 -1.13 21.28
N GLU A 375 -13.47 -0.54 21.18
CA GLU A 375 -13.69 0.75 20.49
C GLU A 375 -12.90 1.91 21.11
N TRP A 376 -12.83 1.99 22.44
CA TRP A 376 -12.08 3.02 23.17
C TRP A 376 -10.56 2.89 23.07
N LEU A 377 -10.04 1.78 22.54
CA LEU A 377 -8.61 1.55 22.35
C LEU A 377 -8.14 1.86 20.93
N LYS A 378 -9.05 2.06 19.96
CA LYS A 378 -8.71 2.22 18.54
C LYS A 378 -7.83 3.44 18.27
N ASP A 379 -7.98 4.51 19.05
CA ASP A 379 -7.22 5.74 18.88
C ASP A 379 -5.79 5.64 19.45
N PHE A 380 -5.59 4.76 20.43
CA PHE A 380 -4.30 4.60 21.13
C PHE A 380 -3.49 3.40 20.64
N ILE A 381 -4.12 2.40 20.02
CA ILE A 381 -3.50 1.13 19.70
C ILE A 381 -3.62 0.85 18.20
N SER A 382 -2.48 0.62 17.56
CA SER A 382 -2.41 0.09 16.21
C SER A 382 -1.82 -1.32 16.21
N ILE A 383 -2.45 -2.22 15.46
CA ILE A 383 -2.03 -3.62 15.35
C ILE A 383 -1.53 -3.86 13.94
N HIS A 384 -0.31 -4.34 13.85
CA HIS A 384 0.26 -4.87 12.61
C HIS A 384 0.15 -6.39 12.65
N PHE A 385 -0.64 -6.93 11.72
CA PHE A 385 -0.91 -8.35 11.62
C PHE A 385 -0.93 -8.77 10.16
N ASP A 386 0.04 -9.59 9.76
CA ASP A 386 0.10 -10.18 8.44
C ASP A 386 -0.40 -11.62 8.53
N PRO A 387 -1.65 -11.90 8.13
CA PRO A 387 -2.25 -13.22 8.33
C PRO A 387 -1.52 -14.29 7.51
N PRO A 388 -0.88 -15.29 8.14
CA PRO A 388 -0.30 -16.41 7.43
C PRO A 388 -1.43 -17.38 7.06
N GLY A 389 -1.89 -17.32 5.81
CA GLY A 389 -3.00 -18.08 5.23
C GLY A 389 -3.63 -19.19 6.09
N LYS A 390 -3.36 -20.45 5.75
CA LYS A 390 -3.80 -21.63 6.51
C LYS A 390 -2.66 -22.12 7.41
N MET A 391 -2.93 -22.30 8.71
CA MET A 391 -1.95 -22.75 9.70
C MET A 391 -2.26 -24.16 10.19
N SER A 392 -1.30 -25.06 10.10
CA SER A 392 -1.37 -26.39 10.73
C SER A 392 -1.33 -26.31 12.26
N ALA A 393 -1.68 -27.41 12.93
CA ALA A 393 -1.55 -27.52 14.38
C ALA A 393 -0.11 -27.20 14.83
N GLY A 394 0.04 -26.41 15.90
CA GLY A 394 1.34 -26.02 16.45
C GLY A 394 2.06 -24.88 15.71
N MET A 395 1.60 -24.47 14.53
CA MET A 395 2.16 -23.32 13.82
C MET A 395 1.88 -22.01 14.55
N SER A 396 2.82 -21.07 14.47
CA SER A 396 2.75 -19.78 15.15
C SER A 396 2.71 -18.61 14.17
N CYS A 397 1.96 -17.57 14.53
CA CYS A 397 1.85 -16.30 13.82
C CYS A 397 2.29 -15.15 14.74
N GLU A 398 3.00 -14.19 14.18
CA GLU A 398 3.50 -13.03 14.90
C GLU A 398 2.59 -11.82 14.73
N ILE A 399 2.37 -11.10 15.82
CA ILE A 399 1.56 -9.89 15.87
C ILE A 399 2.38 -8.80 16.54
N VAL A 400 2.41 -7.61 15.95
CA VAL A 400 3.06 -6.45 16.58
C VAL A 400 1.99 -5.46 17.00
N VAL A 401 1.87 -5.26 18.32
CA VAL A 401 0.95 -4.29 18.91
C VAL A 401 1.73 -3.03 19.26
N THR A 402 1.32 -1.91 18.67
CA THR A 402 1.90 -0.59 18.92
C THR A 402 0.94 0.23 19.75
N PHE A 403 1.39 0.73 20.89
CA PHE A 403 0.63 1.56 21.82
C PHE A 403 1.20 2.98 21.88
N LYS A 404 0.33 3.96 21.64
CA LYS A 404 0.61 5.40 21.68
C LYS A 404 -0.35 6.06 22.68
N PRO A 405 0.00 6.11 23.97
CA PRO A 405 -0.81 6.79 24.97
C PRO A 405 -0.90 8.29 24.70
N MET A 406 -2.13 8.81 24.56
CA MET A 406 -2.40 10.25 24.57
C MET A 406 -3.03 10.74 25.89
N ILE A 407 -3.49 9.81 26.74
CA ILE A 407 -4.13 10.08 28.03
C ILE A 407 -3.39 9.26 29.12
N ASN A 408 -3.21 9.85 30.30
CA ASN A 408 -2.56 9.21 31.45
C ASN A 408 -3.57 8.42 32.31
N GLU A 409 -4.34 7.54 31.69
CA GLU A 409 -5.37 6.73 32.36
C GLU A 409 -5.11 5.24 32.16
N THR A 410 -5.51 4.42 33.14
CA THR A 410 -5.42 2.96 32.99
C THR A 410 -6.48 2.49 32.00
N LEU A 411 -6.04 1.84 30.93
CA LEU A 411 -6.93 1.34 29.87
C LEU A 411 -6.92 -0.19 29.88
N GLU A 412 -8.11 -0.78 29.91
CA GLU A 412 -8.30 -2.22 29.73
C GLU A 412 -9.14 -2.49 28.49
N GLY A 413 -8.89 -3.59 27.80
CA GLY A 413 -9.71 -4.03 26.68
C GLY A 413 -9.17 -5.31 26.07
N GLU A 414 -9.59 -5.60 24.85
CA GLU A 414 -9.29 -6.88 24.21
C GLU A 414 -9.02 -6.71 22.72
N VAL A 415 -8.14 -7.56 22.19
CA VAL A 415 -7.93 -7.73 20.76
C VAL A 415 -8.72 -8.96 20.30
N MET A 416 -9.62 -8.76 19.34
CA MET A 416 -10.53 -9.80 18.86
C MET A 416 -10.05 -10.42 17.56
N PHE A 417 -10.05 -11.75 17.51
CA PHE A 417 -9.66 -12.55 16.36
C PHE A 417 -10.78 -13.52 15.96
N MET A 418 -10.82 -13.84 14.67
CA MET A 418 -11.73 -14.81 14.09
C MET A 418 -10.95 -15.96 13.48
N ALA A 419 -11.24 -17.17 13.94
CA ALA A 419 -10.76 -18.40 13.34
C ALA A 419 -11.91 -19.25 12.78
N GLN A 420 -11.57 -20.23 11.94
CA GLN A 420 -12.54 -21.17 11.37
C GLN A 420 -13.35 -21.94 12.43
N THR A 421 -12.69 -22.21 13.57
CA THR A 421 -13.23 -22.95 14.70
C THR A 421 -13.95 -22.08 15.73
N GLY A 422 -13.87 -20.75 15.60
CA GLY A 422 -14.54 -19.80 16.50
C GLY A 422 -13.76 -18.49 16.70
N SER A 423 -14.45 -17.48 17.24
CA SER A 423 -13.81 -16.23 17.66
C SER A 423 -13.11 -16.39 19.01
N PHE A 424 -11.97 -15.72 19.18
CA PHE A 424 -11.25 -15.65 20.45
C PHE A 424 -10.69 -14.25 20.66
N SER A 425 -10.40 -13.88 21.91
CA SER A 425 -9.83 -12.58 22.25
C SER A 425 -8.57 -12.72 23.10
N VAL A 426 -7.68 -11.72 22.96
CA VAL A 426 -6.47 -11.59 23.77
C VAL A 426 -6.61 -10.34 24.64
N PRO A 427 -6.56 -10.48 25.99
CA PRO A 427 -6.74 -9.34 26.88
C PRO A 427 -5.54 -8.39 26.81
N LEU A 428 -5.85 -7.10 26.79
CA LEU A 428 -4.91 -5.99 26.70
C LEU A 428 -5.10 -5.07 27.89
N LYS A 429 -3.99 -4.79 28.60
CA LYS A 429 -3.98 -3.96 29.79
C LYS A 429 -2.86 -2.93 29.71
N CYS A 430 -3.20 -1.66 29.76
CA CYS A 430 -2.26 -0.55 29.83
C CYS A 430 -2.38 0.11 31.20
N THR A 431 -1.32 0.06 32.00
CA THR A 431 -1.30 0.68 33.33
C THR A 431 -0.46 1.95 33.32
N ALA A 432 -1.08 3.07 33.71
CA ALA A 432 -0.41 4.34 33.92
C ALA A 432 0.51 4.26 35.14
N LYS A 433 1.55 5.09 35.17
CA LYS A 433 2.42 5.22 36.34
C LYS A 433 1.60 5.70 37.53
N ARG A 434 1.59 4.91 38.60
CA ARG A 434 0.92 5.25 39.86
C ARG A 434 1.91 5.23 41.02
N CYS A 435 1.61 6.02 42.04
CA CYS A 435 2.28 5.90 43.33
C CYS A 435 1.50 4.89 44.16
N ILE A 436 2.21 3.91 44.72
CA ILE A 436 1.63 2.90 45.59
C ILE A 436 2.48 2.92 46.86
N LEU A 437 1.93 3.51 47.91
CA LEU A 437 2.62 3.61 49.18
C LEU A 437 2.37 2.34 49.99
N ALA A 438 3.45 1.68 50.41
CA ALA A 438 3.44 0.52 51.29
C ALA A 438 4.15 0.88 52.60
N LEU A 439 3.44 0.69 53.71
CA LEU A 439 3.99 0.81 55.06
C LEU A 439 4.62 -0.51 55.48
N ASP A 440 5.78 -0.45 56.13
CA ASP A 440 6.45 -1.63 56.69
C ASP A 440 5.69 -2.22 57.89
N LYS A 441 4.92 -1.39 58.62
CA LYS A 441 4.15 -1.78 59.81
C LYS A 441 2.75 -1.22 59.74
N GLU A 442 1.75 -2.09 59.80
CA GLU A 442 0.32 -1.70 59.82
C GLU A 442 -0.14 -1.28 61.22
N LEU A 443 0.48 -1.84 62.27
CA LEU A 443 0.15 -1.53 63.65
C LEU A 443 1.42 -1.16 64.44
N ILE A 444 1.36 -0.02 65.11
CA ILE A 444 2.46 0.50 65.93
C ILE A 444 2.06 0.32 67.39
N ASP A 445 2.43 -0.80 67.99
CA ASP A 445 2.21 -1.04 69.41
C ASP A 445 3.41 -0.60 70.23
N PHE A 446 3.29 0.49 70.97
CA PHE A 446 4.35 0.99 71.82
C PHE A 446 4.63 0.04 73.02
N GLY A 447 3.62 -0.67 73.52
CA GLY A 447 3.72 -1.53 74.71
C GLY A 447 3.39 -0.79 76.02
N SER A 448 3.80 -1.35 77.16
CA SER A 448 3.61 -0.74 78.49
C SER A 448 4.77 0.17 78.85
N HIS A 449 4.48 1.42 79.26
CA HIS A 449 5.50 2.45 79.52
C HIS A 449 5.23 3.23 80.82
N VAL A 450 6.31 3.70 81.45
CA VAL A 450 6.27 4.42 82.73
C VAL A 450 5.96 5.90 82.48
N VAL A 451 5.16 6.51 83.37
CA VAL A 451 4.76 7.92 83.27
C VAL A 451 5.99 8.82 83.37
N GLY A 452 6.27 9.59 82.32
CA GLY A 452 7.37 10.56 82.25
C GLY A 452 8.41 10.29 81.16
N GLU A 453 8.39 9.13 80.52
CA GLU A 453 9.34 8.79 79.44
C GLU A 453 8.82 9.17 78.05
N THR A 454 9.73 9.60 77.16
CA THR A 454 9.44 9.86 75.74
C THR A 454 10.04 8.75 74.88
N ILE A 455 9.22 8.04 74.12
CA ILE A 455 9.64 6.94 73.26
C ILE A 455 9.31 7.27 71.81
N SER A 456 10.28 7.06 70.93
CA SER A 456 10.13 7.25 69.48
C SER A 456 10.23 5.92 68.75
N ARG A 457 9.43 5.75 67.69
CA ARG A 457 9.50 4.60 66.78
C ARG A 457 9.52 5.09 65.35
N THR A 458 10.43 4.51 64.56
CA THR A 458 10.56 4.82 63.14
C THR A 458 9.72 3.86 62.31
N ILE A 459 9.00 4.41 61.33
CA ILE A 459 8.21 3.66 60.36
C ILE A 459 8.74 3.98 58.97
N ASN A 460 8.93 2.94 58.16
CA ASN A 460 9.35 3.10 56.78
C ASN A 460 8.14 3.12 55.86
N LEU A 461 8.03 4.20 55.09
CA LEU A 461 7.04 4.36 54.04
C LEU A 461 7.75 4.20 52.68
N THR A 462 7.44 3.13 51.97
CA THR A 462 8.07 2.81 50.69
C THR A 462 7.10 3.05 49.53
N ASN A 463 7.56 3.71 48.47
CA ASN A 463 6.79 3.82 47.24
C ASN A 463 7.12 2.63 46.34
N SER A 464 6.19 1.66 46.25
CA SER A 464 6.28 0.50 45.36
C SER A 464 5.74 0.78 43.94
N GLY A 465 5.25 2.00 43.70
CA GLY A 465 4.77 2.46 42.40
C GLY A 465 5.83 3.14 41.54
N ALA A 466 5.58 3.26 40.23
CA ALA A 466 6.51 3.87 39.27
C ALA A 466 6.38 5.40 39.17
N LEU A 467 5.41 6.02 39.85
CA LEU A 467 5.27 7.47 39.91
C LEU A 467 5.94 8.03 41.17
N GLY A 468 6.91 8.92 40.99
CA GLY A 468 7.55 9.63 42.09
C GLY A 468 6.61 10.62 42.77
N THR A 469 6.63 10.66 44.10
CA THR A 469 5.82 11.59 44.91
C THR A 469 6.70 12.42 45.82
N ARG A 470 6.25 13.65 46.10
CA ARG A 470 6.86 14.50 47.13
C ARG A 470 6.06 14.34 48.41
N PHE A 471 6.73 14.08 49.52
CA PHE A 471 6.13 14.19 50.84
C PHE A 471 5.99 15.68 51.17
N LYS A 472 4.78 16.12 51.52
CA LYS A 472 4.50 17.46 52.01
C LYS A 472 4.00 17.39 53.43
#